data_AF-A0A151RR19-F1
#
_entry.id   AF-A0A151RR19-F1
#
_cell.length_a   1.000
_cell.length_b   1.000
_cell.length_c   1.000
_cell.angle_alpha   90.00
_cell.angle_beta   90.00
_cell.angle_gamma   90.00
#
_symmetry.space_group_name_H-M   'P 1'
#
loop_
_entity.id
_entity.type
_entity.pdbx_description
1 polymer ?
#
loop_
_entity_poly.entity_id
_entity_poly.type
_entity_poly.pdbx_seq_one_letter_code
_entity_poly.pdbx_strand_id
1 'polypeptide(L)'
;MAYSFPDVFLWIQNLPPISEWETSSMSLNICSSTSCQPCLNLTITKDHHSSSKLAFVIIADFNIPIHLWTTKPFKPSSKTTNKLIDEETIFNLFDNFIQAILLYGSNKNSFFIRFPKLDSIPYLPDIFNLSFFTLLFLVCIYEAPAADLRSECVSHLKDHLTGFQSRQASNMLMKLLGSNLQELWMRSVNLGITNWVGELEPHHNNFTTPCPFYSGAFSTSGLWKVQLYCPIVAMDVENSKSNPASEKLQFSLKYHQMEGILQFNHKVSIKEEGVEIMVNIDNIRCDVVKLVNDSLMKERGAGAAEKHFPSRISLQLTPTLQDQVLSLSVGKSSENPKKEIGLDKSVEASFEASKPLGLKVSAGESATVSLKPWKFEESVYGYSANLNWFLHDIMDGKEVFSSKPSKFAMLNPKSWFKNRYSSAYRPFTRQGGVIFAGDEYGDKVWWKVDKGAVGKTMEWEIRGWIWLTYLPNKRVTFFNETRRLEFREIVHLHVAA
;
A
#
# COMPACT_ATOMS: atom_id res chain seq x y z
N MET A 1 5.60 5.32 31.00
CA MET A 1 4.76 4.15 31.37
C MET A 1 4.12 3.64 30.11
N ALA A 2 4.29 2.37 29.77
CA ALA A 2 3.63 1.79 28.59
C ALA A 2 2.12 1.72 28.89
N TYR A 3 1.32 2.51 28.18
CA TYR A 3 -0.13 2.33 28.17
C TYR A 3 -0.42 0.95 27.56
N SER A 4 -0.97 0.04 28.36
CA SER A 4 -1.56 -1.20 27.84
C SER A 4 -2.91 -0.85 27.26
N PHE A 5 -3.12 -1.08 25.97
CA PHE A 5 -4.45 -1.01 25.38
C PHE A 5 -5.33 -2.11 25.98
N PRO A 6 -6.65 -1.86 26.17
CA PRO A 6 -7.54 -2.85 26.73
C PRO A 6 -7.79 -4.00 25.74
N ASP A 7 -7.93 -5.22 26.25
CA ASP A 7 -8.38 -6.35 25.43
C ASP A 7 -9.90 -6.28 25.25
N VAL A 8 -10.34 -5.71 24.13
CA VAL A 8 -11.76 -5.49 23.82
C VAL A 8 -12.47 -6.81 23.60
N PHE A 9 -11.80 -7.77 22.95
CA PHE A 9 -12.34 -9.11 22.75
C PHE A 9 -12.63 -9.80 24.08
N LEU A 10 -11.66 -9.81 25.00
CA LEU A 10 -11.82 -10.42 26.32
C LEU A 10 -12.88 -9.69 27.16
N TRP A 11 -12.92 -8.35 27.10
CA TRP A 11 -13.95 -7.56 27.78
C TRP A 11 -15.36 -7.94 27.31
N ILE A 12 -15.58 -8.04 25.99
CA ILE A 12 -16.86 -8.45 25.39
C ILE A 12 -17.25 -9.87 25.83
N GLN A 13 -16.30 -10.81 25.86
CA GLN A 13 -16.56 -12.18 26.28
C GLN A 13 -16.93 -12.32 27.76
N ASN A 14 -16.45 -11.41 28.59
CA ASN A 14 -16.66 -11.42 30.04
C ASN A 14 -17.81 -10.48 30.49
N LEU A 15 -18.61 -9.95 29.56
CA LEU A 15 -19.77 -9.13 29.91
C LEU A 15 -20.79 -9.96 30.72
N PRO A 16 -21.23 -9.46 31.89
CA PRO A 16 -22.20 -10.16 32.72
C PRO A 16 -23.59 -10.19 32.05
N PRO A 17 -24.47 -11.11 32.45
CA PRO A 17 -25.86 -11.13 32.02
C PRO A 17 -26.56 -9.78 32.26
N ILE A 18 -27.51 -9.42 31.40
CA ILE A 18 -28.23 -8.13 31.46
C ILE A 18 -28.93 -7.90 32.81
N SER A 19 -29.31 -8.97 33.51
CA SER A 19 -29.92 -8.92 34.84
C SER A 19 -28.99 -8.39 35.94
N GLU A 20 -27.67 -8.49 35.73
CA GLU A 20 -26.65 -8.06 36.69
C GLU A 20 -26.15 -6.63 36.43
N TRP A 21 -26.68 -5.96 35.40
CA TRP A 21 -26.26 -4.60 35.07
C TRP A 21 -26.89 -3.59 36.04
N GLU A 22 -26.06 -2.81 36.72
CA GLU A 22 -26.52 -1.73 37.62
C GLU A 22 -27.16 -0.56 36.85
N THR A 23 -26.74 -0.35 35.61
CA THR A 23 -27.29 0.71 34.73
C THR A 23 -27.77 0.13 33.40
N SER A 24 -28.35 0.96 32.53
CA SER A 24 -28.77 0.54 31.18
C SER A 24 -27.61 0.23 30.23
N SER A 25 -26.36 0.34 30.70
CA SER A 25 -25.16 0.23 29.88
C SER A 25 -23.93 -0.26 30.65
N MET A 26 -22.96 -0.81 29.94
CA MET A 26 -21.62 -1.10 30.48
C MET A 26 -20.58 -0.44 29.59
N SER A 27 -19.53 0.15 30.17
CA SER A 27 -18.50 0.88 29.42
C SER A 27 -17.09 0.36 29.69
N LEU A 28 -16.25 0.47 28.67
CA LEU A 28 -14.81 0.23 28.70
C LEU A 28 -14.12 1.52 28.30
N ASN A 29 -13.25 2.05 29.17
CA ASN A 29 -12.42 3.20 28.84
C ASN A 29 -11.29 2.77 27.90
N ILE A 30 -11.16 3.46 26.77
CA ILE A 30 -10.16 3.15 25.74
C ILE A 30 -9.00 4.14 25.79
N CYS A 31 -9.32 5.42 25.91
CA CYS A 31 -8.35 6.51 26.03
C CYS A 31 -8.89 7.53 27.04
N SER A 32 -8.10 7.87 28.04
CA SER A 32 -8.39 8.95 28.98
C SER A 32 -7.19 9.87 29.09
N SER A 33 -7.41 11.18 29.05
CA SER A 33 -6.42 12.14 29.54
C SER A 33 -6.16 11.93 31.04
N THR A 34 -5.06 12.46 31.56
CA THR A 34 -4.71 12.39 33.00
C THR A 34 -5.75 13.05 33.92
N SER A 35 -6.61 13.92 33.38
CA SER A 35 -7.87 14.35 34.00
C SER A 35 -9.03 13.46 33.54
N CYS A 36 -9.97 13.14 34.43
CA CYS A 36 -11.12 12.26 34.15
C CYS A 36 -11.94 12.60 32.89
N GLN A 37 -11.75 13.77 32.29
CA GLN A 37 -12.27 14.17 31.00
C GLN A 37 -11.22 15.03 30.26
N PRO A 38 -11.19 14.99 28.92
CA PRO A 38 -12.04 14.18 28.02
C PRO A 38 -11.61 12.70 27.92
N CYS A 39 -12.57 11.80 27.70
CA CYS A 39 -12.28 10.37 27.51
C CYS A 39 -13.07 9.73 26.37
N LEU A 40 -12.56 8.62 25.85
CA LEU A 40 -13.15 7.83 24.77
C LEU A 40 -13.50 6.44 25.30
N ASN A 41 -14.79 6.10 25.25
CA ASN A 41 -15.34 4.89 25.83
C ASN A 41 -16.03 4.03 24.77
N LEU A 42 -15.84 2.72 24.85
CA LEU A 42 -16.70 1.74 24.18
C LEU A 42 -17.82 1.36 25.16
N THR A 43 -19.07 1.60 24.78
CA THR A 43 -20.23 1.34 25.64
C THR A 43 -21.18 0.36 24.96
N ILE A 44 -21.65 -0.65 25.68
CA ILE A 44 -22.79 -1.47 25.26
C ILE A 44 -24.06 -0.94 25.91
N THR A 45 -25.09 -0.65 25.12
CA THR A 45 -26.34 -0.04 25.59
C THR A 45 -27.56 -0.84 25.13
N LYS A 46 -28.65 -0.74 25.90
CA LYS A 46 -29.98 -1.23 25.50
C LYS A 46 -30.59 -0.24 24.51
N ASP A 47 -31.14 -0.75 23.40
CA ASP A 47 -31.85 0.08 22.44
C ASP A 47 -33.10 0.71 23.09
N HIS A 48 -33.22 2.04 23.01
CA HIS A 48 -34.33 2.80 23.59
C HIS A 48 -35.68 2.46 22.95
N HIS A 49 -35.68 1.98 21.70
CA HIS A 49 -36.91 1.64 20.96
C HIS A 49 -37.31 0.16 21.10
N SER A 50 -36.38 -0.72 21.46
CA SER A 50 -36.65 -2.13 21.68
C SER A 50 -35.79 -2.68 22.82
N SER A 51 -36.40 -2.85 24.00
CA SER A 51 -35.74 -3.31 25.24
C SER A 51 -35.06 -4.69 25.17
N SER A 52 -35.15 -5.36 24.02
CA SER A 52 -34.59 -6.70 23.76
C SER A 52 -33.33 -6.69 22.90
N LYS A 53 -32.87 -5.53 22.40
CA LYS A 53 -31.68 -5.42 21.55
C LYS A 53 -30.57 -4.62 22.22
N LEU A 54 -29.34 -5.01 21.91
CA LEU A 54 -28.11 -4.37 22.36
C LEU A 54 -27.36 -3.78 21.17
N ALA A 55 -26.60 -2.71 21.41
CA ALA A 55 -25.65 -2.16 20.46
C ALA A 55 -24.39 -1.68 21.18
N PHE A 56 -23.25 -1.77 20.51
CA PHE A 56 -22.02 -1.12 20.94
C PHE A 56 -21.92 0.27 20.31
N VAL A 57 -21.45 1.22 21.11
CA VAL A 57 -21.34 2.64 20.77
C VAL A 57 -19.95 3.12 21.19
N ILE A 58 -19.27 3.86 20.31
CA ILE A 58 -18.08 4.63 20.68
C ILE A 58 -18.55 6.03 21.08
N ILE A 59 -18.25 6.43 22.31
CA ILE A 59 -18.68 7.70 22.90
C ILE A 59 -17.44 8.50 23.30
N ALA A 60 -17.38 9.77 22.90
CA ALA A 60 -16.47 10.73 23.49
C ALA A 60 -17.19 11.53 24.57
N ASP A 61 -16.64 11.52 25.78
CA ASP A 61 -17.22 12.20 26.94
C ASP A 61 -16.46 13.50 27.23
N PHE A 62 -17.15 14.61 27.02
CA PHE A 62 -16.69 15.99 27.27
C PHE A 62 -17.56 16.69 28.33
N ASN A 63 -18.13 15.96 29.30
CA ASN A 63 -19.29 16.33 30.15
C ASN A 63 -20.65 16.15 29.48
N ILE A 64 -20.68 16.15 28.14
CA ILE A 64 -21.83 15.75 27.34
C ILE A 64 -21.35 14.58 26.46
N PRO A 65 -22.01 13.42 26.52
CA PRO A 65 -21.61 12.27 25.72
C PRO A 65 -21.94 12.51 24.24
N ILE A 66 -20.92 12.42 23.39
CA ILE A 66 -21.05 12.57 21.94
C ILE A 66 -20.90 11.18 21.32
N HIS A 67 -21.96 10.72 20.64
CA HIS A 67 -21.98 9.43 19.95
C HIS A 67 -21.20 9.55 18.65
N LEU A 68 -20.07 8.84 18.54
CA LEU A 68 -19.22 8.89 17.37
C LEU A 68 -19.52 7.75 16.39
N TRP A 69 -19.88 6.57 16.91
CA TRP A 69 -20.17 5.40 16.08
C TRP A 69 -21.09 4.42 16.81
N THR A 70 -21.87 3.62 16.08
CA THR A 70 -22.79 2.63 16.64
C THR A 70 -22.89 1.39 15.75
N THR A 71 -22.89 0.20 16.34
CA THR A 71 -23.11 -1.08 15.64
C THR A 71 -24.57 -1.27 15.21
N LYS A 72 -24.81 -2.16 14.24
CA LYS A 72 -26.15 -2.71 14.02
C LYS A 72 -26.66 -3.40 15.30
N PRO A 73 -27.90 -3.13 15.75
CA PRO A 73 -28.45 -3.77 16.95
C PRO A 73 -28.56 -5.28 16.80
N PHE A 74 -28.21 -6.02 17.85
CA PHE A 74 -28.29 -7.49 17.90
C PHE A 74 -29.08 -7.95 19.13
N LYS A 75 -29.51 -9.21 19.13
CA LYS A 75 -30.19 -9.83 20.28
C LYS A 75 -29.14 -10.55 21.14
N PRO A 76 -29.23 -10.46 22.48
CA PRO A 76 -28.37 -11.24 23.36
C PRO A 76 -28.59 -12.75 23.15
N SER A 77 -27.58 -13.55 23.50
CA SER A 77 -27.68 -15.01 23.42
C SER A 77 -28.85 -15.52 24.26
N SER A 78 -29.69 -16.37 23.67
CA SER A 78 -30.83 -17.02 24.34
C SER A 78 -30.46 -18.40 24.91
N LYS A 79 -29.24 -18.89 24.66
CA LYS A 79 -28.78 -20.20 25.13
C LYS A 79 -28.42 -20.12 26.62
N THR A 80 -28.73 -21.16 27.38
CA THR A 80 -28.49 -21.36 28.83
C THR A 80 -27.02 -21.33 29.29
N THR A 81 -26.11 -20.86 28.43
CA THR A 81 -24.73 -20.56 28.77
C THR A 81 -24.65 -19.21 29.48
N ASN A 82 -23.89 -19.09 30.57
CA ASN A 82 -23.65 -17.86 31.33
C ASN A 82 -23.02 -16.68 30.54
N LYS A 83 -22.86 -16.80 29.21
CA LYS A 83 -22.26 -15.78 28.33
C LYS A 83 -23.35 -14.95 27.66
N LEU A 84 -23.26 -13.63 27.81
CA LEU A 84 -24.19 -12.68 27.20
C LEU A 84 -24.14 -12.71 25.65
N ILE A 85 -22.94 -12.89 25.11
CA ILE A 85 -22.63 -12.78 23.68
C ILE A 85 -22.11 -14.13 23.21
N ASP A 86 -22.75 -14.69 22.19
CA ASP A 86 -22.32 -15.92 21.55
C ASP A 86 -21.31 -15.66 20.42
N GLU A 87 -20.71 -16.74 19.93
CA GLU A 87 -19.70 -16.71 18.86
C GLU A 87 -20.23 -16.10 17.56
N GLU A 88 -21.50 -16.36 17.22
CA GLU A 88 -22.14 -15.77 16.04
C GLU A 88 -22.26 -14.25 16.16
N THR A 89 -22.61 -13.75 17.35
CA THR A 89 -22.68 -12.31 17.62
C THR A 89 -21.30 -11.67 17.57
N ILE A 90 -20.26 -12.31 18.11
CA ILE A 90 -18.87 -11.84 18.01
C ILE A 90 -18.46 -11.71 16.53
N PHE A 91 -18.80 -12.69 15.71
CA PHE A 91 -18.50 -12.67 14.29
C PHE A 91 -19.26 -11.56 13.55
N ASN A 92 -20.55 -11.38 13.86
CA ASN A 92 -21.33 -10.29 13.31
C ASN A 92 -20.75 -8.93 13.73
N LEU A 93 -20.28 -8.78 14.96
CA LEU A 93 -19.62 -7.57 15.43
C LEU A 93 -18.31 -7.31 14.67
N PHE A 94 -17.51 -8.34 14.48
CA PHE A 94 -16.29 -8.27 13.66
C PHE A 94 -16.61 -7.81 12.23
N ASP A 95 -17.60 -8.41 11.57
CA ASP A 95 -18.07 -7.97 10.24
C ASP A 95 -18.55 -6.51 10.24
N ASN A 96 -19.26 -6.07 11.29
CA ASN A 96 -19.66 -4.67 11.43
C ASN A 96 -18.45 -3.73 11.51
N PHE A 97 -17.35 -4.11 12.19
CA PHE A 97 -16.13 -3.31 12.21
C PHE A 97 -15.51 -3.19 10.83
N ILE A 98 -15.38 -4.31 10.10
CA ILE A 98 -14.83 -4.31 8.74
C ILE A 98 -15.69 -3.42 7.83
N GLN A 99 -17.02 -3.58 7.85
CA GLN A 99 -17.92 -2.76 7.05
C GLN A 99 -17.79 -1.27 7.39
N ALA A 100 -17.75 -0.93 8.68
CA ALA A 100 -17.60 0.45 9.12
C ALA A 100 -16.29 1.08 8.62
N ILE A 101 -15.19 0.35 8.67
CA ILE A 101 -13.89 0.80 8.15
C ILE A 101 -13.95 1.06 6.65
N LEU A 102 -14.56 0.14 5.89
CA LEU A 102 -14.68 0.29 4.44
C LEU A 102 -15.56 1.48 4.03
N LEU A 103 -16.52 1.88 4.87
CA LEU A 103 -17.37 3.06 4.64
C LEU A 103 -16.62 4.39 4.74
N TYR A 104 -15.49 4.44 5.46
CA TYR A 104 -14.61 5.62 5.47
C TYR A 104 -13.81 5.79 4.17
N GLY A 105 -13.73 4.76 3.33
CA GLY A 105 -13.12 4.84 2.01
C GLY A 105 -13.96 5.65 1.01
N SER A 106 -13.35 6.01 -0.13
CA SER A 106 -14.06 6.72 -1.20
C SER A 106 -15.09 5.87 -1.96
N ASN A 107 -15.12 4.55 -1.75
CA ASN A 107 -16.03 3.64 -2.45
C ASN A 107 -17.15 3.18 -1.50
N LYS A 108 -18.35 3.74 -1.67
CA LYS A 108 -19.51 3.51 -0.79
C LYS A 108 -20.37 2.30 -1.17
N ASN A 109 -19.83 1.35 -1.92
CA ASN A 109 -20.59 0.16 -2.32
C ASN A 109 -20.81 -0.77 -1.13
N SER A 110 -21.96 -1.47 -1.11
CA SER A 110 -22.16 -2.55 -0.15
C SER A 110 -21.26 -3.72 -0.52
N PHE A 111 -20.37 -4.08 0.41
CA PHE A 111 -19.43 -5.18 0.21
C PHE A 111 -20.00 -6.47 0.80
N PHE A 112 -20.06 -7.51 -0.01
CA PHE A 112 -20.38 -8.84 0.49
C PHE A 112 -19.13 -9.43 1.12
N ILE A 113 -19.13 -9.56 2.45
CA ILE A 113 -18.02 -10.12 3.22
C ILE A 113 -18.39 -11.55 3.60
N ARG A 114 -17.49 -12.49 3.33
CA ARG A 114 -17.65 -13.90 3.71
C ARG A 114 -16.34 -14.40 4.29
N PHE A 115 -16.34 -14.73 5.58
CA PHE A 115 -15.20 -15.36 6.23
C PHE A 115 -15.44 -16.87 6.46
N PRO A 116 -14.36 -17.64 6.65
CA PRO A 116 -14.42 -19.00 7.21
C PRO A 116 -15.08 -19.02 8.61
N LYS A 117 -15.49 -20.20 9.08
CA LYS A 117 -16.10 -20.37 10.41
C LYS A 117 -15.12 -20.00 11.54
N LEU A 118 -15.66 -19.51 12.66
CA LEU A 118 -14.90 -18.97 13.81
C LEU A 118 -13.79 -19.90 14.33
N ASP A 119 -14.11 -21.18 14.50
CA ASP A 119 -13.20 -22.21 15.01
C ASP A 119 -11.96 -22.44 14.15
N SER A 120 -11.97 -21.93 12.91
CA SER A 120 -10.87 -22.08 11.95
C SER A 120 -9.95 -20.86 11.86
N ILE A 121 -10.24 -19.78 12.61
CA ILE A 121 -9.46 -18.54 12.55
C ILE A 121 -8.44 -18.53 13.71
N PRO A 122 -7.16 -18.82 13.45
CA PRO A 122 -6.13 -18.72 14.47
C PRO A 122 -5.94 -17.25 14.87
N TYR A 123 -5.66 -16.99 16.15
CA TYR A 123 -5.42 -15.63 16.68
C TYR A 123 -6.58 -14.64 16.51
N LEU A 124 -7.82 -15.14 16.51
CA LEU A 124 -9.02 -14.31 16.42
C LEU A 124 -9.04 -13.12 17.40
N PRO A 125 -8.66 -13.25 18.70
CA PRO A 125 -8.69 -12.11 19.63
C PRO A 125 -7.84 -10.93 19.15
N ASP A 126 -6.62 -11.21 18.66
CA ASP A 126 -5.70 -10.19 18.18
C ASP A 126 -6.21 -9.51 16.90
N ILE A 127 -6.75 -10.31 15.97
CA ILE A 127 -7.35 -9.82 14.71
C ILE A 127 -8.58 -8.94 15.01
N PHE A 128 -9.39 -9.36 15.97
CA PHE A 128 -10.59 -8.65 16.40
C PHE A 128 -10.22 -7.30 17.04
N ASN A 129 -9.29 -7.31 18.01
CA ASN A 129 -8.80 -6.11 18.67
C ASN A 129 -8.15 -5.14 17.66
N LEU A 130 -7.30 -5.63 16.75
CA LEU A 130 -6.73 -4.82 15.68
C LEU A 130 -7.81 -4.14 14.82
N SER A 131 -8.85 -4.89 14.46
CA SER A 131 -9.93 -4.36 13.62
C SER A 131 -10.72 -3.29 14.36
N PHE A 132 -11.01 -3.50 15.64
CA PHE A 132 -11.63 -2.49 16.49
C PHE A 132 -10.76 -1.23 16.61
N PHE A 133 -9.47 -1.36 16.91
CA PHE A 133 -8.58 -0.19 17.05
C PHE A 133 -8.34 0.54 15.73
N THR A 134 -8.38 -0.16 14.59
CA THR A 134 -8.34 0.47 13.27
C THR A 134 -9.62 1.27 13.00
N LEU A 135 -10.79 0.74 13.39
CA LEU A 135 -12.05 1.49 13.32
C LEU A 135 -11.99 2.72 14.23
N LEU A 136 -11.54 2.54 15.47
CA LEU A 136 -11.42 3.62 16.43
C LEU A 136 -10.49 4.73 15.92
N PHE A 137 -9.38 4.38 15.29
CA PHE A 137 -8.46 5.32 14.65
C PHE A 137 -9.17 6.19 13.59
N LEU A 138 -9.99 5.58 12.73
CA LEU A 138 -10.74 6.32 11.71
C LEU A 138 -11.86 7.17 12.33
N VAL A 139 -12.61 6.63 13.29
CA VAL A 139 -13.64 7.36 14.03
C VAL A 139 -13.03 8.60 14.71
N CYS A 140 -11.84 8.47 15.31
CA CYS A 140 -11.14 9.60 15.90
C CYS A 140 -10.76 10.66 14.86
N ILE A 141 -10.27 10.27 13.69
CA ILE A 141 -9.88 11.23 12.64
C ILE A 141 -11.08 12.01 12.12
N TYR A 142 -12.20 11.33 11.84
CA TYR A 142 -13.33 11.90 11.12
C TYR A 142 -14.45 12.45 12.00
N GLU A 143 -14.71 11.84 13.16
CA GLU A 143 -15.92 12.12 13.95
C GLU A 143 -15.61 12.83 15.27
N ALA A 144 -14.38 12.75 15.79
CA ALA A 144 -14.06 13.32 17.11
C ALA A 144 -14.02 14.87 17.10
N PRO A 145 -14.74 15.56 18.00
CA PRO A 145 -14.99 17.00 17.91
C PRO A 145 -13.90 17.91 18.50
N ALA A 146 -13.00 17.42 19.36
CA ALA A 146 -11.94 18.24 19.98
C ALA A 146 -10.55 17.91 19.42
N ALA A 147 -9.79 18.93 19.04
CA ALA A 147 -8.45 18.79 18.46
C ALA A 147 -7.47 18.07 19.41
N ASP A 148 -7.52 18.39 20.71
CA ASP A 148 -6.58 17.83 21.70
C ASP A 148 -6.85 16.34 21.94
N LEU A 149 -8.10 15.95 22.26
CA LEU A 149 -8.49 14.53 22.43
C LEU A 149 -8.18 13.70 21.18
N ARG A 150 -8.50 14.26 20.00
CA ARG A 150 -8.24 13.61 18.72
C ARG A 150 -6.76 13.35 18.52
N SER A 151 -5.91 14.35 18.77
CA SER A 151 -4.46 14.23 18.60
C SER A 151 -3.82 13.22 19.56
N GLU A 152 -4.22 13.24 20.83
CA GLU A 152 -3.73 12.34 21.87
C GLU A 152 -4.16 10.89 21.56
N CYS A 153 -5.44 10.67 21.27
CA CYS A 153 -5.96 9.35 20.95
C CYS A 153 -5.34 8.78 19.67
N VAL A 154 -5.22 9.58 18.60
CA VAL A 154 -4.58 9.15 17.36
C VAL A 154 -3.10 8.81 17.59
N SER A 155 -2.39 9.58 18.40
CA SER A 155 -0.99 9.29 18.75
C SER A 155 -0.85 7.97 19.51
N HIS A 156 -1.71 7.71 20.49
CA HIS A 156 -1.70 6.46 21.24
C HIS A 156 -2.06 5.26 20.35
N LEU A 157 -3.10 5.38 19.53
CA LEU A 157 -3.54 4.31 18.63
C LEU A 157 -2.46 3.97 17.60
N LYS A 158 -1.77 4.98 17.09
CA LYS A 158 -0.65 4.80 16.17
C LYS A 158 0.45 3.91 16.78
N ASP A 159 0.88 4.18 18.01
CA ASP A 159 1.95 3.39 18.64
C ASP A 159 1.52 1.93 18.86
N HIS A 160 0.24 1.70 19.16
CA HIS A 160 -0.33 0.36 19.27
C HIS A 160 -0.46 -0.36 17.92
N LEU A 161 -1.01 0.31 16.91
CA LEU A 161 -1.24 -0.26 15.58
C LEU A 161 0.07 -0.55 14.84
N THR A 162 1.15 0.17 15.15
CA THR A 162 2.49 -0.05 14.57
C THR A 162 3.34 -1.06 15.34
N GLY A 163 2.85 -1.57 16.48
CA GLY A 163 3.54 -2.56 17.30
C GLY A 163 3.72 -3.93 16.63
N PHE A 164 4.65 -4.73 17.15
CA PHE A 164 4.97 -6.07 16.61
C PHE A 164 3.76 -7.02 16.59
N GLN A 165 2.99 -7.07 17.68
CA GLN A 165 1.78 -7.90 17.78
C GLN A 165 0.72 -7.48 16.75
N SER A 166 0.47 -6.17 16.63
CA SER A 166 -0.44 -5.60 15.64
C SER A 166 -0.01 -5.91 14.20
N ARG A 167 1.30 -5.94 13.92
CA ARG A 167 1.82 -6.36 12.60
C ARG A 167 1.49 -7.83 12.31
N GLN A 168 1.66 -8.72 13.28
CA GLN A 168 1.30 -10.13 13.13
C GLN A 168 -0.22 -10.30 12.91
N ALA A 169 -1.05 -9.65 13.73
CA ALA A 169 -2.50 -9.64 13.59
C ALA A 169 -2.94 -9.07 12.24
N SER A 170 -2.27 -8.03 11.75
CA SER A 170 -2.55 -7.38 10.46
C SER A 170 -2.26 -8.34 9.31
N ASN A 171 -1.13 -9.04 9.34
CA ASN A 171 -0.80 -10.08 8.35
C ASN A 171 -1.83 -11.21 8.32
N MET A 172 -2.38 -11.60 9.47
CA MET A 172 -3.44 -12.60 9.54
C MET A 172 -4.79 -12.07 9.04
N LEU A 173 -5.14 -10.83 9.42
CA LEU A 173 -6.33 -10.14 8.92
C LEU A 173 -6.30 -10.00 7.40
N MET A 174 -5.17 -9.62 6.80
CA MET A 174 -5.06 -9.48 5.34
C MET A 174 -5.26 -10.82 4.62
N LYS A 175 -4.73 -11.92 5.19
CA LYS A 175 -5.00 -13.27 4.67
C LYS A 175 -6.49 -13.64 4.77
N LEU A 176 -7.14 -13.23 5.85
CA LEU A 176 -8.56 -13.49 6.10
C LEU A 176 -9.49 -12.68 5.17
N LEU A 177 -9.16 -11.40 4.93
CA LEU A 177 -9.91 -10.51 4.03
C LEU A 177 -9.79 -10.93 2.56
N GLY A 178 -8.63 -11.45 2.17
CA GLY A 178 -8.30 -11.70 0.76
C GLY A 178 -8.03 -10.41 -0.02
N SER A 179 -7.53 -10.54 -1.25
CA SER A 179 -6.95 -9.42 -2.02
C SER A 179 -7.90 -8.24 -2.21
N ASN A 180 -9.16 -8.49 -2.57
CA ASN A 180 -10.10 -7.42 -2.91
C ASN A 180 -10.48 -6.57 -1.70
N LEU A 181 -10.77 -7.21 -0.56
CA LEU A 181 -11.11 -6.50 0.68
C LEU A 181 -9.87 -5.88 1.32
N GLN A 182 -8.71 -6.54 1.22
CA GLN A 182 -7.42 -5.98 1.65
C GLN A 182 -7.12 -4.64 0.95
N GLU A 183 -7.29 -4.55 -0.37
CA GLU A 183 -7.08 -3.29 -1.10
C GLU A 183 -8.01 -2.18 -0.59
N LEU A 184 -9.29 -2.48 -0.41
CA LEU A 184 -10.29 -1.51 0.05
C LEU A 184 -10.04 -1.08 1.51
N TRP A 185 -9.66 -2.03 2.36
CA TRP A 185 -9.22 -1.78 3.73
C TRP A 185 -8.06 -0.79 3.74
N MET A 186 -7.00 -1.10 2.98
CA MET A 186 -5.80 -0.27 2.90
C MET A 186 -6.11 1.12 2.34
N ARG A 187 -6.96 1.23 1.30
CA ARG A 187 -7.42 2.53 0.78
C ARG A 187 -8.18 3.35 1.83
N SER A 188 -9.01 2.72 2.65
CA SER A 188 -9.80 3.41 3.68
C SER A 188 -8.90 3.93 4.81
N VAL A 189 -8.00 3.08 5.30
CA VAL A 189 -7.02 3.45 6.32
C VAL A 189 -6.06 4.53 5.81
N ASN A 190 -5.50 4.38 4.61
CA ASN A 190 -4.56 5.33 4.04
C ASN A 190 -5.20 6.67 3.67
N LEU A 191 -6.51 6.70 3.37
CA LEU A 191 -7.24 7.96 3.23
C LEU A 191 -7.34 8.69 4.57
N GLY A 192 -7.66 7.98 5.67
CA GLY A 192 -7.66 8.53 7.02
C GLY A 192 -6.30 9.11 7.39
N ILE A 193 -5.22 8.36 7.16
CA ILE A 193 -3.84 8.81 7.40
C ILE A 193 -3.52 10.05 6.55
N THR A 194 -3.90 10.07 5.27
CA THR A 194 -3.65 11.21 4.37
C THR A 194 -4.33 12.47 4.88
N ASN A 195 -5.57 12.35 5.38
CA ASN A 195 -6.30 13.46 5.97
C ASN A 195 -5.64 13.94 7.26
N TRP A 196 -5.31 13.01 8.16
CA TRP A 196 -4.66 13.33 9.44
C TRP A 196 -3.32 14.06 9.24
N VAL A 197 -2.45 13.54 8.38
CA VAL A 197 -1.16 14.17 8.06
C VAL A 197 -1.37 15.53 7.40
N GLY A 198 -2.33 15.64 6.47
CA GLY A 198 -2.66 16.89 5.80
C GLY A 198 -3.13 18.01 6.74
N GLU A 199 -3.79 17.66 7.85
CA GLU A 199 -4.19 18.61 8.90
C GLU A 199 -3.03 19.05 9.81
N LEU A 200 -1.98 18.24 9.95
CA LEU A 200 -0.82 18.55 10.80
C LEU A 200 0.25 19.41 10.10
N GLU A 201 0.38 19.30 8.77
CA GLU A 201 1.36 20.07 7.98
C GLU A 201 1.38 21.62 8.16
N PRO A 202 0.28 22.35 8.46
CA PRO A 202 0.34 23.79 8.75
C PRO A 202 1.04 24.14 10.08
N HIS A 203 1.29 23.16 10.95
CA HIS A 203 2.04 23.34 12.19
C HIS A 203 3.42 22.70 12.00
N HIS A 204 4.48 23.50 11.85
CA HIS A 204 5.89 23.12 11.60
C HIS A 204 6.52 22.18 12.66
N ASN A 205 5.91 21.04 12.93
CA ASN A 205 6.52 19.96 13.66
C ASN A 205 7.09 18.99 12.63
N ASN A 206 8.38 18.73 12.75
CA ASN A 206 9.11 17.67 12.05
C ASN A 206 8.60 16.29 12.53
N PHE A 207 7.32 16.00 12.36
CA PHE A 207 6.78 14.67 12.53
C PHE A 207 7.32 13.84 11.36
N THR A 208 8.41 13.12 11.63
CA THR A 208 8.80 11.94 10.89
C THR A 208 7.57 11.07 10.72
N THR A 209 7.15 10.88 9.47
CA THR A 209 5.86 10.30 9.17
C THR A 209 5.81 8.89 9.76
N PRO A 210 4.89 8.62 10.69
CA PRO A 210 4.94 7.40 11.49
C PRO A 210 4.47 6.22 10.66
N CYS A 211 5.42 5.40 10.19
CA CYS A 211 5.28 4.28 9.25
C CYS A 211 3.82 3.85 8.95
N PRO A 212 3.09 4.57 8.08
CA PRO A 212 1.73 4.26 7.62
C PRO A 212 1.71 3.12 6.60
N PHE A 213 2.87 2.51 6.40
CA PHE A 213 3.14 1.63 5.32
C PHE A 213 2.88 0.21 5.79
N TYR A 214 1.99 -0.47 5.08
CA TYR A 214 1.81 -1.89 5.25
C TYR A 214 2.69 -2.64 4.25
N SER A 215 3.51 -3.56 4.77
CA SER A 215 4.15 -4.63 4.02
C SER A 215 3.79 -5.97 4.65
N GLY A 216 3.51 -6.95 3.79
CA GLY A 216 3.26 -8.32 4.22
C GLY A 216 3.82 -9.30 3.20
N ALA A 217 4.59 -10.26 3.69
CA ALA A 217 5.08 -11.38 2.91
C ALA A 217 4.27 -12.67 3.12
N PHE A 218 4.26 -13.48 2.06
CA PHE A 218 3.64 -14.79 2.01
C PHE A 218 4.57 -15.76 1.30
N SER A 219 4.70 -16.95 1.87
CA SER A 219 5.47 -18.05 1.31
C SER A 219 4.58 -19.28 1.20
N THR A 220 4.58 -19.90 0.03
CA THR A 220 3.96 -21.19 -0.23
C THR A 220 4.86 -22.01 -1.17
N SER A 221 4.51 -23.25 -1.43
CA SER A 221 5.30 -24.13 -2.32
C SER A 221 5.53 -23.46 -3.67
N GLY A 222 6.79 -23.15 -3.96
CA GLY A 222 7.23 -22.59 -5.24
C GLY A 222 6.95 -21.10 -5.44
N LEU A 223 6.36 -20.38 -4.48
CA LEU A 223 6.02 -18.96 -4.62
C LEU A 223 6.34 -18.16 -3.36
N TRP A 224 7.01 -17.04 -3.57
CA TRP A 224 7.10 -15.94 -2.62
C TRP A 224 6.31 -14.75 -3.14
N LYS A 225 5.54 -14.11 -2.26
CA LYS A 225 4.75 -12.93 -2.59
C LYS A 225 4.91 -11.87 -1.51
N VAL A 226 5.14 -10.63 -1.91
CA VAL A 226 5.13 -9.46 -1.04
C VAL A 226 4.05 -8.50 -1.51
N GLN A 227 3.24 -7.99 -0.59
CA GLN A 227 2.20 -6.98 -0.85
C GLN A 227 2.48 -5.72 -0.06
N LEU A 228 2.32 -4.58 -0.70
CA LEU A 228 2.75 -3.27 -0.22
C LEU A 228 1.65 -2.23 -0.43
N TYR A 229 1.35 -1.44 0.60
CA TYR A 229 0.42 -0.32 0.51
C TYR A 229 0.99 0.88 1.28
N CYS A 230 1.19 2.00 0.59
CA CYS A 230 1.76 3.21 1.20
C CYS A 230 1.03 4.47 0.71
N PRO A 231 0.45 5.31 1.59
CA PRO A 231 -0.02 6.63 1.17
C PRO A 231 1.18 7.49 0.75
N ILE A 232 1.04 8.27 -0.34
CA ILE A 232 2.16 9.06 -0.88
C ILE A 232 2.71 10.07 0.14
N VAL A 233 1.84 10.61 1.00
CA VAL A 233 2.23 11.53 2.08
C VAL A 233 3.21 10.92 3.08
N ALA A 234 3.30 9.60 3.14
CA ALA A 234 4.14 8.87 4.06
C ALA A 234 5.49 8.42 3.51
N MET A 235 5.70 8.63 2.20
CA MET A 235 6.96 8.31 1.56
C MET A 235 7.97 9.44 1.78
N ASP A 236 9.24 9.07 1.97
CA ASP A 236 10.34 10.02 2.18
C ASP A 236 10.54 10.89 0.93
N VAL A 237 10.63 12.20 1.09
CA VAL A 237 10.95 13.11 -0.01
C VAL A 237 12.47 13.09 -0.23
N GLU A 238 12.92 12.51 -1.34
CA GLU A 238 14.35 12.49 -1.68
C GLU A 238 14.80 13.74 -2.43
N ASN A 239 13.95 14.28 -3.31
CA ASN A 239 14.28 15.43 -4.13
C ASN A 239 13.06 16.33 -4.35
N SER A 240 13.12 17.57 -3.87
CA SER A 240 12.12 18.63 -4.13
C SER A 240 12.83 19.95 -4.46
N LYS A 241 13.60 19.98 -5.56
CA LYS A 241 14.40 21.16 -5.96
C LYS A 241 13.60 22.20 -6.76
N SER A 242 12.29 22.30 -6.53
CA SER A 242 11.38 23.15 -7.31
C SER A 242 10.56 24.07 -6.40
N ASN A 243 10.10 25.20 -6.95
CA ASN A 243 9.20 26.11 -6.25
C ASN A 243 7.96 25.33 -5.78
N PRO A 244 7.39 25.66 -4.62
CA PRO A 244 6.27 24.92 -4.05
C PRO A 244 5.13 24.79 -5.07
N ALA A 245 4.60 23.56 -5.19
CA ALA A 245 3.44 23.29 -6.03
C ALA A 245 2.25 24.17 -5.60
N SER A 246 1.40 24.57 -6.57
CA SER A 246 0.11 25.18 -6.25
C SER A 246 -0.72 24.27 -5.35
N GLU A 247 -1.53 24.82 -4.45
CA GLU A 247 -2.38 24.05 -3.52
C GLU A 247 -3.20 22.96 -4.22
N LYS A 248 -3.82 23.28 -5.38
CA LYS A 248 -4.57 22.31 -6.18
C LYS A 248 -3.71 21.11 -6.63
N LEU A 249 -2.46 21.37 -7.01
CA LEU A 249 -1.54 20.32 -7.41
C LEU A 249 -1.10 19.49 -6.20
N GLN A 250 -0.77 20.13 -5.08
CA GLN A 250 -0.44 19.42 -3.85
C GLN A 250 -1.58 18.50 -3.42
N PHE A 251 -2.82 18.99 -3.46
CA PHE A 251 -4.00 18.17 -3.18
C PHE A 251 -4.05 16.93 -4.08
N SER A 252 -3.92 17.09 -5.41
CA SER A 252 -3.92 15.92 -6.29
C SER A 252 -2.78 14.95 -6.00
N LEU A 253 -1.57 15.44 -5.71
CA LEU A 253 -0.42 14.56 -5.44
C LEU A 253 -0.52 13.82 -4.10
N LYS A 254 -1.06 14.46 -3.06
CA LYS A 254 -1.21 13.88 -1.72
C LYS A 254 -2.21 12.74 -1.66
N TYR A 255 -3.34 12.87 -2.35
CA TYR A 255 -4.47 11.92 -2.25
C TYR A 255 -4.34 10.72 -3.19
N HIS A 256 -3.15 10.12 -3.19
CA HIS A 256 -2.84 8.86 -3.83
C HIS A 256 -2.18 7.91 -2.83
N GLN A 257 -2.19 6.63 -3.16
CA GLN A 257 -1.37 5.62 -2.53
C GLN A 257 -0.63 4.79 -3.58
N MET A 258 0.50 4.25 -3.18
CA MET A 258 1.24 3.23 -3.90
C MET A 258 0.72 1.85 -3.49
N GLU A 259 0.44 1.00 -4.48
CA GLU A 259 0.08 -0.40 -4.31
C GLU A 259 1.11 -1.26 -5.03
N GLY A 260 1.80 -2.14 -4.30
CA GLY A 260 2.87 -2.99 -4.82
C GLY A 260 2.58 -4.47 -4.61
N ILE A 261 2.86 -5.28 -5.63
CA ILE A 261 2.80 -6.74 -5.57
C ILE A 261 4.09 -7.28 -6.18
N LEU A 262 4.89 -7.98 -5.38
CA LEU A 262 6.15 -8.58 -5.83
C LEU A 262 6.02 -10.09 -5.73
N GLN A 263 6.09 -10.79 -6.86
CA GLN A 263 5.96 -12.24 -6.93
C GLN A 263 7.23 -12.86 -7.51
N PHE A 264 7.73 -13.88 -6.82
CA PHE A 264 8.91 -14.65 -7.22
C PHE A 264 8.57 -16.12 -7.18
N ASN A 265 8.91 -16.86 -8.23
CA ASN A 265 8.86 -18.31 -8.16
C ASN A 265 10.20 -18.81 -7.60
N HIS A 266 10.15 -19.86 -6.79
CA HIS A 266 11.35 -20.53 -6.31
C HIS A 266 11.31 -22.03 -6.57
N LYS A 267 12.48 -22.64 -6.78
CA LYS A 267 12.64 -24.08 -6.94
C LYS A 267 13.84 -24.55 -6.14
N VAL A 268 13.66 -25.62 -5.39
CA VAL A 268 14.71 -26.30 -4.65
C VAL A 268 15.06 -27.59 -5.38
N SER A 269 16.34 -27.82 -5.64
CA SER A 269 16.85 -29.05 -6.26
C SER A 269 17.99 -29.61 -5.40
N ILE A 270 17.81 -30.83 -4.89
CA ILE A 270 18.83 -31.51 -4.07
C ILE A 270 19.75 -32.27 -5.01
N LYS A 271 21.06 -32.01 -4.92
CA LYS A 271 22.11 -32.67 -5.72
C LYS A 271 23.12 -33.38 -4.81
N GLU A 272 23.96 -34.21 -5.40
CA GLU A 272 25.04 -34.91 -4.67
C GLU A 272 26.07 -33.95 -4.05
N GLU A 273 26.22 -32.74 -4.56
CA GLU A 273 27.21 -31.76 -4.08
C GLU A 273 26.62 -30.72 -3.11
N GLY A 274 25.29 -30.64 -2.99
CA GLY A 274 24.62 -29.59 -2.22
C GLY A 274 23.17 -29.37 -2.62
N VAL A 275 22.56 -28.34 -2.05
CA VAL A 275 21.20 -27.89 -2.40
C VAL A 275 21.30 -26.68 -3.33
N GLU A 276 20.59 -26.72 -4.45
CA GLU A 276 20.47 -25.59 -5.38
C GLU A 276 19.10 -24.95 -5.24
N ILE A 277 19.10 -23.65 -4.92
CA ILE A 277 17.90 -22.84 -4.76
C ILE A 277 17.87 -21.82 -5.89
N MET A 278 16.87 -21.95 -6.76
CA MET A 278 16.64 -21.03 -7.87
C MET A 278 15.46 -20.14 -7.53
N VAL A 279 15.60 -18.83 -7.73
CA VAL A 279 14.52 -17.86 -7.62
C VAL A 279 14.47 -17.05 -8.91
N ASN A 280 13.28 -16.80 -9.44
CA ASN A 280 13.10 -15.88 -10.55
C ASN A 280 11.89 -14.98 -10.34
N ILE A 281 11.87 -13.88 -11.08
CA ILE A 281 10.75 -12.95 -11.07
C ILE A 281 9.57 -13.58 -11.81
N ASP A 282 8.42 -13.66 -11.15
CA ASP A 282 7.15 -14.03 -11.77
C ASP A 282 6.44 -12.76 -12.27
N ASN A 283 6.18 -11.86 -11.32
CA ASN A 283 5.42 -10.65 -11.58
C ASN A 283 5.69 -9.57 -10.54
N ILE A 284 6.19 -8.42 -10.98
CA ILE A 284 6.34 -7.21 -10.17
C ILE A 284 5.33 -6.18 -10.67
N ARG A 285 4.42 -5.74 -9.80
CA ARG A 285 3.45 -4.68 -10.08
C ARG A 285 3.66 -3.54 -9.11
N CYS A 286 3.60 -2.32 -9.63
CA CYS A 286 3.57 -1.11 -8.83
C CYS A 286 2.59 -0.13 -9.46
N ASP A 287 1.50 0.16 -8.76
CA ASP A 287 0.44 1.06 -9.19
C ASP A 287 0.35 2.28 -8.26
N VAL A 288 -0.08 3.41 -8.80
CA VAL A 288 -0.38 4.63 -8.03
C VAL A 288 -1.86 4.92 -8.19
N VAL A 289 -2.63 4.70 -7.12
CA VAL A 289 -4.09 4.71 -7.11
C VAL A 289 -4.61 5.90 -6.29
N LYS A 290 -5.69 6.52 -6.77
CA LYS A 290 -6.36 7.63 -6.09
C LYS A 290 -7.07 7.14 -4.83
N LEU A 291 -6.98 7.92 -3.75
CA LEU A 291 -7.70 7.64 -2.50
C LEU A 291 -9.09 8.28 -2.47
N VAL A 292 -9.33 9.30 -3.32
CA VAL A 292 -10.59 10.04 -3.43
C VAL A 292 -11.18 9.93 -4.83
N ASN A 293 -12.47 10.26 -4.97
CA ASN A 293 -13.17 10.21 -6.24
C ASN A 293 -12.72 11.31 -7.23
N ASP A 294 -13.08 11.15 -8.51
CA ASP A 294 -12.67 12.09 -9.55
C ASP A 294 -13.35 13.46 -9.43
N SER A 295 -14.52 13.56 -8.78
CA SER A 295 -15.20 14.85 -8.56
C SER A 295 -14.37 15.72 -7.63
N LEU A 296 -13.97 15.17 -6.47
CA LEU A 296 -13.17 15.88 -5.48
C LEU A 296 -11.79 16.24 -6.04
N MET A 297 -11.18 15.36 -6.84
CA MET A 297 -9.92 15.65 -7.55
C MET A 297 -10.03 16.79 -8.56
N LYS A 298 -11.20 17.03 -9.14
CA LYS A 298 -11.44 18.15 -10.06
C LYS A 298 -11.78 19.44 -9.32
N GLU A 299 -12.59 19.36 -8.27
CA GLU A 299 -13.05 20.51 -7.49
C GLU A 299 -11.92 21.13 -6.67
N ARG A 300 -11.24 20.32 -5.85
CA ARG A 300 -10.16 20.76 -4.95
C ARG A 300 -8.77 20.58 -5.56
N GLY A 301 -8.62 19.62 -6.46
CA GLY A 301 -7.34 19.22 -7.02
C GLY A 301 -6.98 19.81 -8.38
N ALA A 302 -5.86 19.32 -8.90
CA ALA A 302 -5.34 19.57 -10.24
C ALA A 302 -5.91 18.62 -11.31
N GLY A 303 -6.77 17.68 -10.91
CA GLY A 303 -7.35 16.62 -11.72
C GLY A 303 -6.65 15.26 -11.56
N ALA A 304 -7.38 14.17 -11.82
CA ALA A 304 -6.91 12.79 -11.62
C ALA A 304 -5.74 12.34 -12.52
N ALA A 305 -5.40 13.13 -13.53
CA ALA A 305 -4.27 12.84 -14.41
C ALA A 305 -2.91 13.26 -13.81
N GLU A 306 -2.92 14.15 -12.82
CA GLU A 306 -1.71 14.60 -12.12
C GLU A 306 -1.44 13.69 -10.93
N LYS A 307 -0.41 12.87 -11.05
CA LYS A 307 0.03 11.92 -10.03
C LYS A 307 1.49 11.53 -10.25
N HIS A 308 2.14 11.06 -9.18
CA HIS A 308 3.44 10.40 -9.29
C HIS A 308 3.32 9.11 -10.08
N PHE A 309 4.43 8.65 -10.63
CA PHE A 309 4.56 7.38 -11.33
C PHE A 309 5.84 6.66 -10.87
N PRO A 310 5.88 5.31 -10.95
CA PRO A 310 7.08 4.55 -10.65
C PRO A 310 8.23 4.95 -11.57
N SER A 311 9.36 5.36 -11.02
CA SER A 311 10.55 5.77 -11.79
C SER A 311 11.75 4.85 -11.56
N ARG A 312 11.81 4.17 -10.41
CA ARG A 312 12.82 3.16 -10.10
C ARG A 312 12.26 2.13 -9.12
N ILE A 313 12.65 0.87 -9.28
CA ILE A 313 12.42 -0.20 -8.31
C ILE A 313 13.76 -0.90 -8.08
N SER A 314 14.13 -1.11 -6.83
CA SER A 314 15.33 -1.86 -6.45
C SER A 314 14.96 -2.90 -5.41
N LEU A 315 15.29 -4.16 -5.65
CA LEU A 315 15.01 -5.27 -4.75
C LEU A 315 16.31 -5.99 -4.43
N GLN A 316 16.46 -6.39 -3.18
CA GLN A 316 17.59 -7.16 -2.70
C GLN A 316 17.07 -8.42 -2.02
N LEU A 317 17.53 -9.58 -2.51
CA LEU A 317 17.19 -10.91 -1.99
C LEU A 317 18.42 -11.47 -1.28
N THR A 318 18.29 -11.72 0.03
CA THR A 318 19.42 -12.12 0.87
C THR A 318 19.04 -13.29 1.78
N PRO A 319 19.74 -14.44 1.73
CA PRO A 319 19.56 -15.48 2.74
C PRO A 319 19.99 -14.97 4.11
N THR A 320 19.18 -15.21 5.15
CA THR A 320 19.48 -14.72 6.51
C THR A 320 20.65 -15.48 7.16
N LEU A 321 20.75 -16.79 6.89
CA LEU A 321 21.86 -17.65 7.29
C LEU A 321 22.85 -17.79 6.13
N GLN A 322 23.91 -17.00 6.17
CA GLN A 322 24.88 -16.87 5.08
C GLN A 322 26.06 -17.86 5.17
N ASP A 323 26.30 -18.43 6.34
CA ASP A 323 27.35 -19.42 6.60
C ASP A 323 27.17 -20.73 5.83
N GLN A 324 25.93 -21.05 5.44
CA GLN A 324 25.57 -22.24 4.67
C GLN A 324 25.62 -22.00 3.15
N VAL A 325 25.81 -20.77 2.69
CA VAL A 325 25.82 -20.42 1.27
C VAL A 325 27.22 -20.62 0.69
N LEU A 326 27.33 -21.54 -0.25
CA LEU A 326 28.59 -21.89 -0.92
C LEU A 326 28.88 -20.95 -2.08
N SER A 327 27.86 -20.56 -2.84
CA SER A 327 28.01 -19.63 -3.97
C SER A 327 26.68 -19.01 -4.38
N LEU A 328 26.74 -17.82 -4.97
CA LEU A 328 25.62 -17.13 -5.61
C LEU A 328 25.95 -16.89 -7.09
N SER A 329 24.99 -17.09 -7.97
CA SER A 329 25.08 -16.75 -9.40
C SER A 329 23.79 -16.07 -9.85
N VAL A 330 23.91 -15.08 -10.73
CA VAL A 330 22.77 -14.37 -11.34
C VAL A 330 22.73 -14.64 -12.84
N GLY A 331 21.59 -14.36 -13.46
CA GLY A 331 21.37 -14.54 -14.89
C GLY A 331 22.07 -13.46 -15.71
N LYS A 332 21.58 -13.24 -16.93
CA LYS A 332 22.07 -12.13 -17.75
C LYS A 332 21.24 -10.90 -17.44
N SER A 333 21.86 -9.74 -17.26
CA SER A 333 21.09 -8.49 -17.28
C SER A 333 20.45 -8.31 -18.66
N SER A 334 19.26 -7.73 -18.74
CA SER A 334 18.63 -7.47 -20.04
C SER A 334 19.48 -6.45 -20.81
N GLU A 335 20.01 -6.85 -21.97
CA GLU A 335 20.32 -5.86 -23.00
C GLU A 335 18.98 -5.42 -23.61
N ASN A 336 18.73 -4.11 -23.72
CA ASN A 336 17.52 -3.61 -24.37
C ASN A 336 17.43 -4.19 -25.79
N PRO A 337 16.45 -5.07 -26.10
CA PRO A 337 16.38 -5.66 -27.43
C PRO A 337 16.05 -4.57 -28.45
N LYS A 338 16.88 -4.49 -29.50
CA LYS A 338 16.68 -3.54 -30.60
C LYS A 338 15.41 -3.92 -31.36
N LYS A 339 14.34 -3.14 -31.23
CA LYS A 339 13.14 -3.29 -32.06
C LYS A 339 13.19 -2.27 -33.20
N GLU A 340 13.25 -2.76 -34.44
CA GLU A 340 13.22 -1.94 -35.64
C GLU A 340 11.79 -1.42 -35.86
N ILE A 341 11.63 -0.10 -35.94
CA ILE A 341 10.40 0.51 -36.44
C ILE A 341 10.63 0.75 -37.93
N GLY A 342 10.17 -0.18 -38.76
CA GLY A 342 10.03 0.05 -40.20
C GLY A 342 8.88 1.03 -40.43
N LEU A 343 9.19 2.29 -40.71
CA LEU A 343 8.23 3.22 -41.29
C LEU A 343 8.28 3.00 -42.81
N ASP A 344 7.28 2.33 -43.36
CA ASP A 344 7.11 2.24 -44.81
C ASP A 344 7.04 3.65 -45.39
N LYS A 345 8.00 3.95 -46.28
CA LYS A 345 8.03 5.20 -47.04
C LYS A 345 6.99 5.11 -48.14
N SER A 346 5.75 5.48 -47.87
CA SER A 346 4.85 5.91 -48.95
C SER A 346 5.26 7.33 -49.35
N VAL A 347 5.98 7.45 -50.47
CA VAL A 347 6.15 8.73 -51.17
C VAL A 347 4.82 9.05 -51.84
N GLU A 348 3.92 9.72 -51.12
CA GLU A 348 2.78 10.39 -51.75
C GLU A 348 3.26 11.76 -52.26
N ALA A 349 3.55 11.82 -53.55
CA ALA A 349 3.72 13.07 -54.26
C ALA A 349 2.35 13.72 -54.46
N SER A 350 1.97 14.68 -53.61
CA SER A 350 0.82 15.53 -53.89
C SER A 350 1.21 16.63 -54.88
N PHE A 351 0.59 16.64 -56.06
CA PHE A 351 0.66 17.77 -56.98
C PHE A 351 -0.35 18.84 -56.58
N GLU A 352 0.12 19.94 -55.96
CA GLU A 352 -0.63 21.19 -55.95
C GLU A 352 -0.19 22.04 -57.14
N ALA A 353 -1.08 22.21 -58.12
CA ALA A 353 -0.87 23.10 -59.25
C ALA A 353 -1.27 24.53 -58.88
N SER A 354 -0.32 25.35 -58.40
CA SER A 354 -0.17 26.77 -58.78
C SER A 354 0.89 27.51 -57.94
N LYS A 355 2.13 27.61 -58.45
CA LYS A 355 3.10 28.73 -58.38
C LYS A 355 4.55 28.20 -58.56
N PRO A 356 5.46 28.95 -59.22
CA PRO A 356 6.75 28.44 -59.64
C PRO A 356 7.81 28.50 -58.52
N LEU A 357 8.68 27.48 -58.51
CA LEU A 357 9.87 27.29 -57.67
C LEU A 357 9.66 27.11 -56.16
N GLY A 358 9.66 25.84 -55.74
CA GLY A 358 9.83 25.47 -54.34
C GLY A 358 9.88 23.96 -54.13
N LEU A 359 10.85 23.26 -54.71
CA LEU A 359 11.09 21.84 -54.42
C LEU A 359 11.66 21.71 -53.00
N LYS A 360 10.78 21.61 -51.99
CA LYS A 360 11.20 21.42 -50.59
C LYS A 360 11.43 19.93 -50.33
N VAL A 361 12.61 19.44 -50.72
CA VAL A 361 13.07 18.10 -50.35
C VAL A 361 13.53 18.15 -48.90
N SER A 362 12.66 17.80 -47.96
CA SER A 362 13.10 17.45 -46.60
C SER A 362 13.56 16.00 -46.60
N ALA A 363 14.87 15.79 -46.70
CA ALA A 363 15.47 14.52 -46.33
C ALA A 363 15.37 14.37 -44.81
N GLY A 364 14.37 13.64 -44.34
CA GLY A 364 14.29 13.22 -42.93
C GLY A 364 15.30 12.12 -42.70
N GLU A 365 16.39 12.42 -41.98
CA GLU A 365 17.34 11.42 -41.51
C GLU A 365 16.63 10.52 -40.49
N SER A 366 16.56 9.22 -40.81
CA SER A 366 15.89 8.21 -40.00
C SER A 366 16.81 7.79 -38.85
N ALA A 367 16.58 8.30 -37.64
CA ALA A 367 17.20 7.76 -36.44
C ALA A 367 16.39 6.54 -35.95
N THR A 368 16.98 5.35 -36.06
CA THR A 368 16.53 4.14 -35.34
C THR A 368 16.68 4.36 -33.84
N VAL A 369 15.58 4.55 -33.12
CA VAL A 369 15.59 4.65 -31.65
C VAL A 369 14.84 3.45 -31.06
N SER A 370 15.62 2.52 -30.49
CA SER A 370 15.11 1.32 -29.83
C SER A 370 14.96 1.61 -28.34
N LEU A 371 13.76 1.79 -27.79
CA LEU A 371 13.66 2.14 -26.36
C LEU A 371 12.45 1.48 -25.71
N LYS A 372 12.63 0.27 -25.17
CA LYS A 372 11.90 -0.07 -23.93
C LYS A 372 12.36 0.97 -22.90
N PRO A 373 11.46 1.79 -22.34
CA PRO A 373 11.84 2.87 -21.44
C PRO A 373 12.39 2.36 -20.10
N TRP A 374 12.18 1.07 -19.80
CA TRP A 374 12.66 0.40 -18.60
C TRP A 374 13.88 -0.46 -18.92
N LYS A 375 14.98 -0.21 -18.20
CA LYS A 375 16.18 -1.04 -18.18
C LYS A 375 16.18 -1.91 -16.93
N PHE A 376 16.53 -3.18 -17.06
CA PHE A 376 16.68 -4.10 -15.94
C PHE A 376 18.14 -4.54 -15.78
N GLU A 377 18.64 -4.48 -14.55
CA GLU A 377 20.00 -4.86 -14.19
C GLU A 377 20.00 -5.79 -12.97
N GLU A 378 20.80 -6.84 -13.06
CA GLU A 378 21.07 -7.78 -11.97
C GLU A 378 22.52 -7.67 -11.53
N SER A 379 22.74 -7.70 -10.22
CA SER A 379 24.10 -7.68 -9.65
C SER A 379 24.15 -8.47 -8.36
N VAL A 380 25.36 -8.83 -7.96
CA VAL A 380 25.62 -9.58 -6.73
C VAL A 380 26.40 -8.70 -5.76
N TYR A 381 25.99 -8.70 -4.49
CA TYR A 381 26.73 -8.10 -3.39
C TYR A 381 26.77 -9.06 -2.20
N GLY A 382 27.94 -9.64 -1.94
CA GLY A 382 28.07 -10.75 -0.98
C GLY A 382 27.20 -11.94 -1.41
N TYR A 383 26.34 -12.42 -0.50
CA TYR A 383 25.35 -13.46 -0.80
C TYR A 383 23.97 -12.91 -1.20
N SER A 384 23.90 -11.61 -1.48
CA SER A 384 22.67 -10.91 -1.84
C SER A 384 22.59 -10.73 -3.35
N ALA A 385 21.41 -10.99 -3.93
CA ALA A 385 21.12 -10.66 -5.31
C ALA A 385 20.34 -9.35 -5.38
N ASN A 386 20.81 -8.41 -6.17
CA ASN A 386 20.19 -7.10 -6.37
C ASN A 386 19.57 -7.03 -7.76
N LEU A 387 18.29 -6.67 -7.80
CA LEU A 387 17.45 -6.58 -9.00
C LEU A 387 17.00 -5.12 -9.13
N ASN A 388 17.34 -4.45 -10.23
CA ASN A 388 17.06 -3.02 -10.40
C ASN A 388 16.33 -2.74 -11.71
N TRP A 389 15.25 -1.98 -11.62
CA TRP A 389 14.50 -1.45 -12.76
C TRP A 389 14.61 0.07 -12.79
N PHE A 390 15.07 0.60 -13.92
CA PHE A 390 15.33 2.02 -14.13
C PHE A 390 14.50 2.55 -15.29
N LEU A 391 13.71 3.59 -15.04
CA LEU A 391 13.05 4.33 -16.11
C LEU A 391 14.03 5.34 -16.71
N HIS A 392 14.21 5.31 -18.02
CA HIS A 392 15.04 6.25 -18.77
C HIS A 392 14.18 7.14 -19.66
N ASP A 393 14.59 8.41 -19.80
CA ASP A 393 14.02 9.28 -20.82
C ASP A 393 14.43 8.78 -22.21
N ILE A 394 13.44 8.71 -23.08
CA ILE A 394 13.58 8.19 -24.44
C ILE A 394 14.46 9.14 -25.30
N MET A 395 14.54 10.42 -24.94
CA MET A 395 15.23 11.44 -25.73
C MET A 395 16.72 11.57 -25.39
N ASP A 396 17.09 11.53 -24.10
CA ASP A 396 18.47 11.75 -23.66
C ASP A 396 19.12 10.51 -23.00
N GLY A 397 18.35 9.43 -22.81
CA GLY A 397 18.83 8.18 -22.22
C GLY A 397 19.20 8.28 -20.75
N LYS A 398 18.88 9.39 -20.07
CA LYS A 398 19.15 9.56 -18.64
C LYS A 398 18.05 8.94 -17.79
N GLU A 399 18.43 8.46 -16.63
CA GLU A 399 17.47 7.94 -15.64
C GLU A 399 16.53 9.08 -15.19
N VAL A 400 15.22 8.82 -15.23
CA VAL A 400 14.18 9.82 -14.90
C VAL A 400 14.27 10.27 -13.44
N PHE A 401 14.69 9.37 -12.56
CA PHE A 401 14.94 9.67 -11.15
C PHE A 401 15.99 10.79 -10.96
N SER A 402 17.09 10.74 -11.71
CA SER A 402 18.23 11.65 -11.55
C SER A 402 18.19 12.87 -12.48
N SER A 403 17.29 12.85 -13.48
CA SER A 403 17.18 13.92 -14.48
C SER A 403 16.07 14.93 -14.14
N LYS A 404 16.42 16.22 -14.24
CA LYS A 404 15.43 17.31 -14.26
C LYS A 404 15.17 17.67 -15.72
N PRO A 405 13.92 17.58 -16.22
CA PRO A 405 13.63 18.08 -17.55
C PRO A 405 13.95 19.58 -17.62
N SER A 406 14.65 19.99 -18.68
CA SER A 406 15.00 21.40 -18.87
C SER A 406 13.73 22.25 -19.00
N LYS A 407 13.79 23.53 -18.60
CA LYS A 407 12.62 24.44 -18.73
C LYS A 407 12.13 24.53 -20.18
N PHE A 408 13.04 24.44 -21.15
CA PHE A 408 12.73 24.39 -22.58
C PHE A 408 12.09 23.08 -23.00
N ALA A 409 12.54 21.93 -22.47
CA ALA A 409 11.87 20.65 -22.70
C ALA A 409 10.44 20.67 -22.15
N MET A 410 10.19 21.28 -20.98
CA MET A 410 8.86 21.39 -20.40
C MET A 410 7.86 22.19 -21.27
N LEU A 411 8.35 23.06 -22.15
CA LEU A 411 7.52 23.79 -23.13
C LEU A 411 7.18 22.94 -24.37
N ASN A 412 7.95 21.89 -24.65
CA ASN A 412 7.70 21.01 -25.79
C ASN A 412 7.01 19.71 -25.34
N PRO A 413 5.69 19.54 -25.59
CA PRO A 413 4.92 18.41 -25.07
C PRO A 413 5.36 17.03 -25.59
N LYS A 414 6.19 16.97 -26.65
CA LYS A 414 6.66 15.71 -27.25
C LYS A 414 8.00 15.20 -26.68
N SER A 415 8.72 16.01 -25.90
CA SER A 415 10.12 15.74 -25.52
C SER A 415 10.31 15.32 -24.05
N TRP A 416 9.24 14.98 -23.35
CA TRP A 416 9.25 14.52 -21.95
C TRP A 416 7.92 13.80 -21.68
N PHE A 417 7.80 13.02 -20.60
CA PHE A 417 6.68 12.10 -20.25
C PHE A 417 5.27 12.75 -20.06
N LYS A 418 4.91 13.72 -20.89
CA LYS A 418 3.58 14.32 -20.99
C LYS A 418 2.63 13.36 -21.70
N ASN A 419 1.39 13.26 -21.24
CA ASN A 419 0.40 12.29 -21.74
C ASN A 419 0.91 10.83 -21.73
N ARG A 420 1.75 10.51 -20.73
CA ARG A 420 2.47 9.21 -20.60
C ARG A 420 1.59 7.97 -20.54
N TYR A 421 0.28 8.12 -20.31
CA TYR A 421 -0.66 6.99 -20.15
C TYR A 421 -1.46 6.67 -21.42
N SER A 422 -1.41 7.52 -22.46
CA SER A 422 -2.26 7.38 -23.66
C SER A 422 -1.53 6.85 -24.90
N SER A 423 -0.19 6.74 -24.88
CA SER A 423 0.59 6.24 -26.02
C SER A 423 0.46 4.72 -26.20
N ALA A 424 0.63 4.25 -27.45
CA ALA A 424 0.78 2.82 -27.75
C ALA A 424 2.07 2.23 -27.17
N TYR A 425 3.15 3.02 -27.15
CA TYR A 425 4.47 2.66 -26.62
C TYR A 425 4.68 3.22 -25.20
N ARG A 426 3.60 3.31 -24.42
CA ARG A 426 3.64 3.89 -23.08
C ARG A 426 4.56 3.05 -22.15
N PRO A 427 5.34 3.70 -21.26
CA PRO A 427 6.13 3.01 -20.23
C PRO A 427 5.29 2.38 -19.12
N PHE A 428 4.00 2.70 -19.08
CA PHE A 428 3.10 2.46 -17.97
C PHE A 428 1.83 1.76 -18.43
N THR A 429 1.10 1.15 -17.51
CA THR A 429 -0.28 0.72 -17.73
C THR A 429 -1.17 1.92 -18.05
N ARG A 430 -2.39 1.70 -18.58
CA ARG A 430 -3.35 2.79 -18.80
C ARG A 430 -3.74 3.47 -17.48
N GLN A 431 -3.69 2.70 -16.40
CA GLN A 431 -3.90 3.14 -15.04
C GLN A 431 -2.67 3.86 -14.48
N GLY A 432 -1.52 3.82 -15.14
CA GLY A 432 -0.33 4.59 -14.78
C GLY A 432 0.63 3.93 -13.80
N GLY A 433 0.52 2.62 -13.59
CA GLY A 433 1.52 1.81 -12.92
C GLY A 433 2.43 1.06 -13.88
N VAL A 434 3.15 0.06 -13.37
CA VAL A 434 4.09 -0.79 -14.12
C VAL A 434 3.87 -2.26 -13.80
N ILE A 435 4.16 -3.10 -14.78
CA ILE A 435 4.16 -4.57 -14.64
C ILE A 435 5.45 -5.07 -15.27
N PHE A 436 6.32 -5.70 -14.47
CA PHE A 436 7.47 -6.46 -14.96
C PHE A 436 7.14 -7.95 -14.82
N ALA A 437 6.92 -8.60 -15.95
CA ALA A 437 6.63 -10.03 -16.01
C ALA A 437 7.91 -10.82 -16.27
N GLY A 438 7.94 -12.07 -15.80
CA GLY A 438 9.11 -12.94 -15.88
C GLY A 438 9.53 -13.32 -17.30
N ASP A 439 8.64 -13.24 -18.28
CA ASP A 439 8.96 -13.47 -19.70
C ASP A 439 9.78 -12.33 -20.31
N GLU A 440 9.61 -11.10 -19.81
CA GLU A 440 10.34 -9.92 -20.29
C GLU A 440 11.57 -9.57 -19.43
N TYR A 441 11.53 -9.89 -18.14
CA TYR A 441 12.50 -9.43 -17.14
C TYR A 441 12.91 -10.52 -16.12
N GLY A 442 12.50 -11.78 -16.31
CA GLY A 442 12.67 -12.86 -15.34
C GLY A 442 13.92 -13.71 -15.53
N ASP A 443 15.08 -13.06 -15.34
CA ASP A 443 16.31 -13.81 -15.15
C ASP A 443 16.32 -14.52 -13.78
N LYS A 444 17.20 -15.51 -13.67
CA LYS A 444 17.22 -16.46 -12.56
C LYS A 444 18.38 -16.14 -11.64
N VAL A 445 18.12 -16.23 -10.35
CA VAL A 445 19.13 -16.17 -9.30
C VAL A 445 19.29 -17.56 -8.70
N TRP A 446 20.53 -18.01 -8.54
CA TRP A 446 20.86 -19.31 -7.98
C TRP A 446 21.75 -19.20 -6.76
N TRP A 447 21.33 -19.82 -5.66
CA TRP A 447 22.18 -20.08 -4.51
C TRP A 447 22.52 -21.56 -4.46
N LYS A 448 23.80 -21.86 -4.29
CA LYS A 448 24.25 -23.19 -3.86
C LYS A 448 24.45 -23.16 -2.36
N VAL A 449 23.85 -24.10 -1.66
CA VAL A 449 23.83 -24.20 -0.21
C VAL A 449 24.34 -25.57 0.20
N ASP A 450 24.99 -25.64 1.35
CA ASP A 450 25.47 -26.89 1.94
C ASP A 450 24.32 -27.92 2.15
N LYS A 451 24.66 -29.21 2.09
CA LYS A 451 23.69 -30.30 2.31
C LYS A 451 23.05 -30.29 3.68
N GLY A 452 23.69 -29.69 4.68
CA GLY A 452 23.13 -29.53 6.03
C GLY A 452 21.85 -28.69 6.08
N ALA A 453 21.46 -28.03 4.98
CA ALA A 453 20.17 -27.34 4.84
C ALA A 453 18.99 -28.29 4.54
N VAL A 454 19.24 -29.53 4.11
CA VAL A 454 18.17 -30.50 3.80
C VAL A 454 17.33 -30.78 5.05
N GLY A 455 16.01 -30.74 4.89
CA GLY A 455 15.05 -30.91 6.00
C GLY A 455 14.86 -29.68 6.87
N LYS A 456 15.49 -28.54 6.56
CA LYS A 456 15.34 -27.29 7.30
C LYS A 456 14.48 -26.27 6.56
N THR A 457 13.86 -25.37 7.32
CA THR A 457 13.28 -24.15 6.78
C THR A 457 14.35 -23.06 6.83
N MET A 458 14.66 -22.51 5.66
CA MET A 458 15.56 -21.38 5.50
C MET A 458 14.75 -20.11 5.27
N GLU A 459 15.33 -18.96 5.62
CA GLU A 459 14.70 -17.65 5.51
C GLU A 459 15.48 -16.77 4.52
N TRP A 460 14.72 -16.04 3.69
CA TRP A 460 15.24 -14.98 2.84
C TRP A 460 14.65 -13.65 3.27
N GLU A 461 15.51 -12.68 3.37
CA GLU A 461 15.15 -11.30 3.48
C GLU A 461 14.95 -10.69 2.09
N ILE A 462 13.80 -10.08 1.90
CA ILE A 462 13.48 -9.24 0.74
C ILE A 462 13.50 -7.79 1.24
N ARG A 463 14.55 -7.05 0.89
CA ARG A 463 14.56 -5.60 1.02
C ARG A 463 14.19 -4.97 -0.30
N GLY A 464 13.52 -3.84 -0.27
CA GLY A 464 13.24 -3.12 -1.49
C GLY A 464 13.03 -1.64 -1.30
N TRP A 465 13.27 -0.93 -2.39
CA TRP A 465 13.10 0.50 -2.52
C TRP A 465 12.30 0.80 -3.77
N ILE A 466 11.27 1.64 -3.62
CA ILE A 466 10.39 2.05 -4.72
C ILE A 466 10.39 3.58 -4.76
N TRP A 467 10.76 4.13 -5.92
CA TRP A 467 10.75 5.56 -6.16
C TRP A 467 9.57 5.96 -7.03
N LEU A 468 8.87 6.99 -6.58
CA LEU A 468 7.78 7.60 -7.31
C LEU A 468 8.15 9.04 -7.64
N THR A 469 8.21 9.34 -8.93
CA THR A 469 8.53 10.68 -9.42
C THR A 469 7.28 11.35 -9.96
N TYR A 470 7.09 12.61 -9.62
CA TYR A 470 6.14 13.49 -10.27
C TYR A 470 6.85 14.36 -11.30
N LEU A 471 6.43 14.19 -12.55
CA LEU A 471 6.61 15.15 -13.62
C LEU A 471 5.22 15.54 -14.14
N PRO A 472 4.97 16.82 -14.48
CA PRO A 472 3.66 17.26 -14.92
C PRO A 472 3.15 16.46 -16.12
N ASN A 473 1.87 16.09 -16.09
CA ASN A 473 1.27 15.24 -17.12
C ASN A 473 0.44 16.02 -18.13
N LYS A 474 -0.52 16.82 -17.64
CA LYS A 474 -1.40 17.66 -18.47
C LYS A 474 -1.17 19.14 -18.19
N ARG A 475 -0.84 19.47 -16.94
CA ARG A 475 -0.58 20.84 -16.49
C ARG A 475 0.76 21.37 -16.96
N VAL A 476 0.82 22.69 -17.11
CA VAL A 476 2.07 23.43 -17.30
C VAL A 476 2.54 23.88 -15.91
N THR A 477 3.60 23.24 -15.41
CA THR A 477 4.25 23.61 -14.15
C THR A 477 5.70 23.13 -14.18
N PHE A 478 6.57 23.78 -13.41
CA PHE A 478 7.97 23.38 -13.23
C PHE A 478 8.18 22.58 -11.94
N PHE A 479 7.10 22.29 -11.20
CA PHE A 479 7.17 21.47 -10.00
C PHE A 479 7.57 20.04 -10.36
N ASN A 480 8.55 19.52 -9.64
CA ASN A 480 8.93 18.12 -9.66
C ASN A 480 9.23 17.66 -8.23
N GLU A 481 8.97 16.39 -7.99
CA GLU A 481 9.20 15.76 -6.70
C GLU A 481 9.48 14.29 -6.92
N THR A 482 10.45 13.75 -6.18
CA THR A 482 10.62 12.30 -6.06
C THR A 482 10.48 11.89 -4.62
N ARG A 483 9.69 10.85 -4.40
CA ARG A 483 9.49 10.21 -3.11
C ARG A 483 9.98 8.77 -3.14
N ARG A 484 10.46 8.26 -2.01
CA ARG A 484 10.96 6.90 -1.86
C ARG A 484 10.24 6.18 -0.73
N LEU A 485 9.93 4.90 -0.97
CA LEU A 485 9.53 3.94 0.03
C LEU A 485 10.65 2.92 0.20
N GLU A 486 10.92 2.53 1.44
CA GLU A 486 11.74 1.37 1.79
C GLU A 486 10.89 0.33 2.52
N PHE A 487 11.13 -0.95 2.26
CA PHE A 487 10.50 -2.04 2.97
C PHE A 487 11.43 -3.23 3.16
N ARG A 488 11.09 -4.06 4.15
CA ARG A 488 11.82 -5.28 4.49
C ARG A 488 10.85 -6.34 4.97
N GLU A 489 10.90 -7.49 4.31
CA GLU A 489 10.08 -8.66 4.63
C GLU A 489 10.92 -9.93 4.67
N ILE A 490 10.48 -10.91 5.46
CA ILE A 490 11.10 -12.25 5.52
C ILE A 490 10.15 -13.26 4.86
N VAL A 491 10.70 -14.04 3.94
CA VAL A 491 10.04 -15.18 3.31
C VAL A 491 10.74 -16.47 3.71
N HIS A 492 9.97 -17.55 3.76
CA HIS A 492 10.43 -18.85 4.20
C HIS A 492 10.47 -19.81 3.03
N LEU A 493 11.45 -20.71 3.04
CA LEU A 493 11.60 -21.77 2.06
C LEU A 493 11.94 -23.06 2.78
N HIS A 494 11.08 -24.05 2.58
CA HIS A 494 11.27 -25.38 3.14
C HIS A 494 12.11 -26.22 2.18
N VAL A 495 13.30 -26.63 2.60
CA VAL A 495 14.14 -27.57 1.86
C VAL A 495 13.63 -28.97 2.21
N ALA A 496 12.74 -29.53 1.39
CA ALA A 496 12.23 -30.88 1.60
C ALA A 496 13.36 -31.92 1.65
N ALA A 497 13.15 -33.00 2.41
CA ALA A 497 14.10 -34.11 2.55
C ALA A 497 13.89 -35.17 1.48
#